data_AF-A0A520XBY3-F1
#
_entry.id   AF-A0A520XBY3-F1
#
_cell.length_a   1.000
_cell.length_b   1.000
_cell.length_c   1.000
_cell.angle_alpha   90.00
_cell.angle_beta   90.00
_cell.angle_gamma   90.00
#
_symmetry.space_group_name_H-M   'P 1'
#
loop_
_entity.id
_entity.type
_entity.pdbx_description
1 polymer ?
#
loop_
_entity_poly.entity_id
_entity_poly.type
_entity_poly.pdbx_seq_one_letter_code
_entity_poly.pdbx_strand_id
1 'polypeptide(L)' 'MTKNSDIDIAAWNIPNDLFYKAAAFATGYSNKWNVDLVDFDDCKESLKKAILAEGIILFKV' A
#
# COMPACT_ATOMS: atom_id res chain seq x y z
N MET A 1 -15.00 4.87 -5.75
CA MET A 1 -14.82 3.43 -5.46
C MET A 1 -15.91 2.64 -6.16
N THR A 2 -15.53 1.61 -6.93
CA THR A 2 -16.48 0.66 -7.51
C THR A 2 -16.49 -0.61 -6.68
N LYS A 3 -17.41 -1.55 -6.95
CA LYS A 3 -17.55 -2.81 -6.21
C LYS A 3 -16.28 -3.69 -6.24
N ASN A 4 -15.40 -3.47 -7.21
CA ASN A 4 -14.19 -4.26 -7.41
C ASN A 4 -12.92 -3.41 -7.26
N SER A 5 -13.01 -2.24 -6.63
CA SER A 5 -11.81 -1.48 -6.27
C SER A 5 -10.97 -2.26 -5.26
N ASP A 6 -9.66 -2.15 -5.45
CA ASP A 6 -8.58 -2.54 -4.56
C ASP A 6 -8.57 -1.72 -3.27
N ILE A 7 -7.81 -2.22 -2.30
CA ILE A 7 -7.38 -1.50 -1.11
C ILE A 7 -5.89 -1.21 -1.26
N ASP A 8 -5.54 0.06 -1.44
CA ASP A 8 -4.16 0.51 -1.46
C ASP A 8 -3.67 0.86 -0.06
N ILE A 9 -2.53 0.30 0.34
CA ILE A 9 -1.86 0.61 1.61
C ILE A 9 -0.48 1.18 1.30
N ALA A 10 -0.25 2.43 1.67
CA ALA A 10 1.08 3.01 1.66
C ALA A 10 1.77 2.76 3.01
N ALA A 11 3.05 2.38 2.97
CA ALA A 11 3.85 2.19 4.17
C ALA A 11 5.24 2.82 4.01
N TRP A 12 5.82 3.22 5.13
CA TRP A 12 7.08 3.94 5.21
C TRP A 12 8.16 3.07 5.86
N ASN A 13 9.43 3.33 5.50
CA ASN A 13 10.62 2.75 6.10
C ASN A 13 10.62 1.21 6.13
N ILE A 14 10.15 0.57 5.05
CA ILE A 14 10.20 -0.89 4.94
C ILE A 14 11.51 -1.29 4.23
N PRO A 15 12.39 -2.10 4.84
CA PRO A 15 13.52 -2.69 4.14
C PRO A 15 13.07 -3.50 2.91
N ASN A 16 13.78 -3.38 1.78
CA ASN A 16 13.36 -3.97 0.50
C ASN A 16 13.02 -5.48 0.61
N ASP A 17 13.79 -6.26 1.39
CA ASP A 17 13.55 -7.70 1.55
C ASP A 17 12.26 -8.01 2.35
N LEU A 18 11.86 -7.12 3.25
CA LEU A 18 10.60 -7.18 3.97
C LEU A 18 9.45 -6.65 3.12
N PHE A 19 9.68 -5.63 2.29
CA PHE A 19 8.67 -5.09 1.38
C PHE A 19 8.14 -6.17 0.46
N TYR A 20 9.01 -6.92 -0.23
CA TYR A 20 8.55 -7.98 -1.15
C TYR A 20 7.79 -9.10 -0.42
N LYS A 21 8.19 -9.46 0.80
CA LYS A 21 7.46 -10.45 1.62
C LYS A 21 6.07 -9.93 2.02
N ALA A 22 6.00 -8.67 2.45
CA ALA A 22 4.77 -8.03 2.85
C ALA A 22 3.80 -7.82 1.69
N ALA A 23 4.31 -7.42 0.52
CA ALA A 23 3.53 -7.29 -0.71
C ALA A 23 2.96 -8.65 -1.14
N ALA A 24 3.80 -9.70 -1.19
CA ALA A 24 3.34 -11.05 -1.53
C ALA A 24 2.26 -11.57 -0.56
N PHE A 25 2.41 -11.28 0.74
CA PHE A 25 1.39 -11.59 1.73
C PHE A 25 0.11 -10.79 1.48
N ALA A 26 0.19 -9.46 1.33
CA ALA A 26 -0.97 -8.58 1.19
C ALA A 26 -1.84 -8.98 -0.02
N THR A 27 -1.23 -9.17 -1.19
CA THR A 27 -1.95 -9.55 -2.42
C THR A 27 -2.58 -10.94 -2.32
N GLY A 28 -2.02 -11.85 -1.52
CA GLY A 28 -2.52 -13.22 -1.36
C GLY A 28 -3.37 -13.48 -0.10
N TYR A 29 -3.50 -12.51 0.80
CA TYR A 29 -4.05 -12.75 2.14
C TYR A 29 -5.57 -13.02 2.13
N SER A 30 -6.30 -12.43 1.19
CA SER A 30 -7.76 -12.43 1.17
C SER A 30 -8.32 -12.91 -0.18
N ASN A 31 -9.24 -13.87 -0.13
CA ASN A 31 -10.00 -14.30 -1.32
C ASN A 31 -11.15 -13.32 -1.68
N LYS A 32 -11.39 -12.29 -0.85
CA LYS A 32 -12.48 -11.32 -1.01
C LYS A 32 -11.99 -9.94 -1.44
N TRP A 33 -10.79 -9.56 -1.03
CA TRP A 33 -10.26 -8.20 -1.15
C TRP A 33 -8.94 -8.25 -1.89
N ASN A 34 -8.80 -7.41 -2.92
CA ASN A 34 -7.50 -7.18 -3.53
C ASN A 34 -6.78 -6.08 -2.73
N VAL A 35 -5.54 -6.32 -2.33
CA VAL A 35 -4.76 -5.38 -1.50
C VAL A 35 -3.41 -5.17 -2.14
N ASP A 36 -3.10 -3.90 -2.41
CA ASP A 36 -1.83 -3.47 -2.97
C ASP A 36 -1.02 -2.74 -1.89
N LEU A 37 0.21 -3.19 -1.66
CA LEU A 37 1.16 -2.53 -0.77
C LEU A 37 2.09 -1.64 -1.58
N VAL A 38 2.15 -0.36 -1.23
CA VAL A 38 3.01 0.65 -1.84
C VAL A 38 4.11 1.03 -0.85
N ASP A 39 5.36 0.89 -1.28
CA ASP A 39 6.50 1.51 -0.59
C ASP A 39 6.45 3.01 -0.86
N PHE A 40 6.16 3.81 0.17
CA PHE A 40 6.10 5.25 0.01
C PHE A 40 7.46 5.84 -0.38
N ASP A 41 8.55 5.29 0.15
CA ASP A 41 9.89 5.85 -0.02
C ASP A 41 10.41 5.62 -1.46
N ASP A 42 9.99 4.51 -2.09
CA ASP A 42 10.36 4.11 -3.45
C ASP A 42 9.16 4.01 -4.42
N CYS A 43 8.29 5.02 -4.43
CA CYS A 43 7.24 5.16 -5.45
C CYS A 43 7.33 6.47 -6.24
N LYS A 44 6.58 6.54 -7.36
CA LYS A 44 6.53 7.72 -8.21
C LYS A 44 6.08 8.95 -7.43
N GLU A 45 6.69 10.11 -7.69
CA GLU A 45 6.34 11.38 -7.05
C GLU A 45 4.86 11.76 -7.20
N SER A 46 4.21 11.40 -8.31
CA SER A 46 2.77 11.60 -8.49
C SER A 46 1.95 10.79 -7.49
N LEU A 47 2.37 9.56 -7.18
CA LEU A 47 1.70 8.69 -6.23
C LEU A 47 1.92 9.16 -4.79
N LYS A 48 3.14 9.60 -4.44
CA LYS A 48 3.40 10.24 -3.15
C LYS A 48 2.45 11.42 -2.88
N LYS A 49 2.26 12.29 -3.88
CA LYS A 49 1.34 13.43 -3.78
C LYS A 49 -0.10 13.01 -3.55
N ALA A 50 -0.58 11.99 -4.28
CA ALA A 50 -1.93 11.47 -4.10
C ALA A 50 -2.11 10.86 -2.69
N ILE A 51 -1.16 10.03 -2.23
CA ILE A 51 -1.19 9.43 -0.89
C ILE A 51 -1.23 10.50 0.20
N LEU A 52 -0.42 11.55 0.09
CA LEU A 52 -0.39 12.62 1.08
C LEU A 52 -1.64 13.51 1.06
N ALA A 53 -2.27 13.69 -0.10
CA ALA A 53 -3.46 14.53 -0.24
C ALA A 53 -4.76 13.81 0.14
N GLU A 54 -4.86 12.51 -0.16
CA GLU A 54 -6.11 11.76 -0.12
C GLU A 54 -6.09 10.58 0.88
N GLY A 55 -4.90 10.17 1.33
CA GLY A 55 -4.73 9.02 2.21
C GLY A 55 -5.33 9.23 3.60
N ILE A 56 -5.78 8.12 4.19
CA ILE A 56 -6.25 8.07 5.58
C ILE A 56 -5.19 7.36 6.42
N ILE A 57 -4.78 8.00 7.52
CA ILE A 57 -3.78 7.45 8.43
C ILE A 57 -4.38 6.27 9.19
N LEU A 58 -3.85 5.07 8.96
CA LEU A 58 -4.27 3.85 9.66
C LEU A 58 -3.47 3.61 10.95
N PHE A 59 -2.19 3.94 10.95
CA PHE A 59 -1.28 3.76 12.08
C PHE A 59 -0.17 4.81 12.04
N LYS A 60 0.32 5.23 13.22
CA LYS A 60 1.52 6.05 13.39
C LYS A 60 2.47 5.34 14.34
N VAL A 61 3.69 5.12 13.85
CA VAL A 61 4.86 4.75 14.65
C VAL A 61 5.51 5.97 15.28
#